data_AF-A0A7W0GHG5-F1
#
_entry.id   AF-A0A7W0GHG5-F1
#
_cell.length_a   1.000
_cell.length_b   1.000
_cell.length_c   1.000
_cell.angle_alpha   90.00
_cell.angle_beta   90.00
_cell.angle_gamma   90.00
#
_symmetry.space_group_name_H-M   'P 1'
#
loop_
_entity.id
_entity.type
_entity.pdbx_description
1 polymer ?
#
loop_
_entity_poly.entity_id
_entity_poly.type
_entity_poly.pdbx_seq_one_letter_code
_entity_poly.pdbx_strand_id
1 'polypeptide(L)'
;MLTFRVSAEEAAAAQEWAGRLGLDRSELLRTALRRHLDRLRSEHDAVAWTRQPLTAEEAALADVGDWGPAEEWSDWDQGVHAAR
;
A
#
# COMPACT_ATOMS: atom_id res chain seq x y z
N MET A 1 23.19 -0.92 16.44
CA MET A 1 22.48 -1.93 17.25
C MET A 1 21.50 -1.20 18.15
N LEU A 2 20.20 -1.52 18.08
CA LEU A 2 19.17 -0.90 18.91
C LEU A 2 18.87 -1.85 20.06
N THR A 3 18.86 -1.35 21.30
CA THR A 3 18.50 -2.14 22.49
C THR A 3 17.29 -1.49 23.14
N PHE A 4 16.26 -2.28 23.39
CA PHE A 4 15.05 -1.86 24.06
C PHE A 4 14.60 -2.96 25.02
N ARG A 5 13.79 -2.59 26.01
CA ARG A 5 13.22 -3.55 26.95
C ARG A 5 11.88 -4.03 26.40
N VAL A 6 11.64 -5.31 26.55
CA VAL A 6 10.36 -5.98 26.28
C VAL A 6 10.04 -6.85 27.49
N SER A 7 8.77 -7.19 27.64
CA SER A 7 8.39 -8.21 28.63
C SER A 7 8.95 -9.57 28.25
N ALA A 8 9.05 -10.48 29.22
CA ALA A 8 9.47 -11.85 28.96
C ALA A 8 8.49 -12.58 28.03
N GLU A 9 7.20 -12.26 28.13
CA GLU A 9 6.14 -12.80 27.28
C GLU A 9 6.34 -12.37 25.82
N GLU A 10 6.55 -11.08 25.55
CA GLU A 10 6.81 -10.57 24.20
C GLU A 10 8.09 -11.15 23.60
N ALA A 11 9.14 -11.31 24.42
CA ALA A 11 10.38 -11.94 23.98
C ALA A 11 10.18 -13.41 23.58
N ALA A 12 9.39 -14.16 24.35
CA ALA A 12 9.05 -15.55 24.06
C ALA A 12 8.21 -15.66 22.78
N ALA A 13 7.18 -14.82 22.65
CA ALA A 13 6.34 -14.78 21.45
C ALA A 13 7.14 -14.45 20.19
N ALA A 14 8.03 -13.45 20.25
CA ALA A 14 8.90 -13.12 19.13
C ALA A 14 9.81 -14.29 18.73
N GLN A 15 10.35 -15.01 19.72
CA GLN A 15 11.19 -16.19 19.46
C GLN A 15 10.40 -17.34 18.83
N GLU A 16 9.19 -17.61 19.32
CA GLU A 16 8.30 -18.64 18.78
C GLU A 16 7.95 -18.37 17.31
N TRP A 17 7.53 -17.14 17.01
CA TRP A 17 7.15 -16.75 15.65
C TRP A 17 8.34 -16.71 14.70
N ALA A 18 9.52 -16.26 15.15
CA ALA A 18 10.75 -16.35 14.38
C ALA A 18 11.05 -17.81 13.98
N GLY A 19 10.94 -18.74 14.94
CA GLY A 19 11.10 -20.17 14.69
C GLY A 19 10.09 -20.72 13.69
N ARG A 20 8.80 -20.37 13.82
CA ARG A 20 7.75 -20.80 12.89
C ARG A 20 7.93 -20.29 11.47
N LEU A 21 8.46 -19.08 11.33
CA LEU A 21 8.70 -18.44 10.03
C LEU A 21 10.06 -18.81 9.43
N GLY A 22 10.91 -19.53 10.17
CA GLY A 22 12.28 -19.86 9.73
C GLY A 22 13.19 -18.64 9.62
N LEU A 23 12.90 -17.58 10.39
CA LEU A 23 13.64 -16.32 10.38
C LEU A 23 14.46 -16.15 11.65
N ASP A 24 15.51 -15.32 11.58
CA ASP A 24 16.16 -14.85 12.79
C ASP A 24 15.26 -13.85 13.55
N ARG A 25 15.38 -13.82 14.88
CA ARG A 25 14.61 -12.88 15.72
C ARG A 25 14.86 -11.42 15.33
N SER A 26 16.10 -11.07 14.98
CA SER A 26 16.42 -9.70 14.56
C SER A 26 15.80 -9.34 13.21
N GLU A 27 15.64 -10.32 12.31
CA GLU A 27 14.98 -10.15 11.02
C GLU A 27 13.47 -9.96 11.18
N LEU A 28 12.84 -10.76 12.04
CA LEU A 28 11.43 -10.59 12.41
C LEU A 28 11.16 -9.16 12.93
N LEU A 29 11.94 -8.73 13.91
CA LEU A 29 11.77 -7.41 14.55
C LEU A 29 12.06 -6.27 13.57
N ARG A 30 13.09 -6.39 12.73
CA ARG A 30 13.40 -5.40 11.69
C ARG A 30 12.26 -5.27 10.69
N THR A 31 11.68 -6.38 10.28
CA THR A 31 10.56 -6.42 9.33
C THR A 31 9.29 -5.80 9.94
N ALA A 32 8.99 -6.14 11.19
CA ALA A 32 7.87 -5.55 11.92
C ALA A 32 8.03 -4.03 12.06
N LEU A 33 9.21 -3.56 12.45
CA LEU A 33 9.51 -2.13 12.56
C LEU A 33 9.39 -1.42 11.21
N ARG A 34 9.93 -2.02 10.13
CA ARG A 34 9.81 -1.46 8.79
C ARG A 34 8.36 -1.26 8.39
N ARG A 35 7.53 -2.32 8.49
CA ARG A 35 6.10 -2.26 8.18
C ARG A 35 5.36 -1.21 9.00
N HIS A 36 5.70 -1.07 10.28
CA HIS A 36 5.09 -0.06 11.14
C HIS A 36 5.46 1.36 10.71
N LEU A 37 6.74 1.61 10.38
CA LEU A 37 7.19 2.91 9.90
C LEU A 37 6.57 3.27 8.55
N ASP A 38 6.45 2.30 7.64
CA ASP A 38 5.84 2.52 6.34
C ASP A 38 4.35 2.88 6.49
N ARG A 39 3.62 2.19 7.38
CA ARG A 39 2.23 2.55 7.73
C ARG A 39 2.12 3.98 8.27
N LEU A 40 2.98 4.37 9.22
CA LEU A 40 2.97 5.71 9.80
C LEU A 40 3.26 6.80 8.74
N ARG A 41 4.15 6.51 7.78
CA ARG A 41 4.41 7.40 6.66
C ARG A 41 3.20 7.52 5.74
N SER A 42 2.58 6.40 5.38
CA SER A 42 1.36 6.42 4.56
C SER A 42 0.22 7.19 5.22
N GLU A 43 0.03 7.05 6.54
CA GLU A 43 -0.95 7.85 7.30
C GLU A 43 -0.62 9.34 7.26
N HIS A 44 0.66 9.69 7.38
CA HIS A 44 1.12 11.07 7.27
C HIS A 44 0.94 11.64 5.85
N ASP A 45 1.28 10.86 4.83
CA ASP A 45 1.15 11.24 3.42
C ASP A 45 -0.32 11.41 3.04
N ALA A 46 -1.21 10.51 3.48
CA ALA A 46 -2.65 10.64 3.26
C ALA A 46 -3.23 11.90 3.91
N VAL A 47 -2.79 12.23 5.13
CA VAL A 47 -3.16 13.49 5.79
C VAL A 47 -2.60 14.70 5.05
N ALA A 48 -1.36 14.62 4.54
CA ALA A 48 -0.76 15.68 3.75
C ALA A 48 -1.53 15.91 2.43
N TRP A 49 -1.87 14.84 1.72
CA TRP A 49 -2.69 14.88 0.50
C TRP A 49 -4.09 15.43 0.75
N THR A 50 -4.72 15.09 1.88
CA THR A 50 -6.05 15.62 2.24
C THR A 50 -6.01 17.12 2.59
N ARG A 51 -4.87 17.62 3.06
CA ARG A 51 -4.69 19.03 3.46
C ARG A 51 -4.19 19.92 2.33
N GLN A 52 -3.75 19.34 1.22
CA GLN A 52 -3.41 20.10 0.03
C GLN A 52 -4.69 20.32 -0.78
N PRO A 53 -5.16 21.56 -0.93
CA PRO A 53 -6.20 21.83 -1.91
C PRO A 53 -5.68 21.43 -3.29
N LEU A 54 -6.53 20.78 -4.08
CA LEU A 54 -6.21 20.42 -5.47
C LEU A 54 -5.66 21.66 -6.18
N THR A 55 -4.59 21.49 -6.93
CA THR A 55 -4.12 22.56 -7.81
C THR A 55 -5.20 22.90 -8.84
N ALA A 56 -5.14 24.10 -9.42
CA ALA A 56 -6.13 24.51 -10.43
C ALA A 56 -6.19 23.52 -11.62
N GLU A 57 -5.07 22.88 -11.95
CA GLU A 57 -4.96 21.86 -13.00
C GLU A 57 -5.60 20.52 -12.59
N GLU A 58 -5.41 20.08 -11.35
CA GLU A 58 -6.02 18.85 -10.83
C GLU A 58 -7.54 19.01 -10.56
N ALA A 59 -7.95 20.21 -10.16
CA ALA A 59 -9.37 20.57 -10.02
C ALA A 59 -10.07 20.58 -11.39
N ALA A 60 -9.40 21.06 -12.45
CA ALA A 60 -9.92 21.01 -13.81
C ALA A 60 -10.11 19.57 -14.33
N LEU A 61 -9.35 18.59 -13.80
CA LEU A 61 -9.52 17.17 -14.13
C LEU A 61 -10.79 16.57 -13.50
N ALA A 62 -11.25 17.11 -12.36
CA ALA A 62 -12.51 16.70 -11.74
C ALA A 62 -13.74 17.18 -12.54
N ASP A 63 -13.62 18.30 -13.27
CA ASP A 63 -14.63 18.78 -14.20
C ASP A 63 -14.78 17.89 -15.45
N VAL A 64 -13.77 17.06 -15.76
CA VAL A 64 -13.81 16.07 -16.87
C VAL A 64 -14.58 14.80 -16.45
N GLY A 65 -15.17 14.77 -15.25
CA GLY A 65 -15.90 13.62 -14.69
C GLY A 65 -17.19 13.19 -15.40
N ASP A 66 -17.55 13.79 -16.53
CA ASP A 66 -18.59 13.27 -17.44
C ASP A 66 -17.97 12.29 -18.45
N TRP A 67 -17.22 11.31 -17.94
CA TRP A 67 -16.90 10.13 -18.73
C TRP A 67 -18.21 9.36 -18.88
N GLY A 68 -18.96 9.68 -19.93
CA GLY A 68 -20.23 9.08 -20.27
C GLY A 68 -20.17 7.54 -20.28
N PRO A 69 -21.32 6.86 -20.15
CA PRO A 69 -21.38 5.41 -20.04
C PRO A 69 -20.58 4.76 -21.18
N ALA A 70 -19.77 3.77 -20.81
CA ALA A 70 -18.84 3.01 -21.64
C ALA A 70 -19.54 2.14 -22.71
N GLU A 71 -20.40 2.71 -23.55
CA GLU A 71 -21.15 1.96 -24.57
C GLU A 71 -20.26 1.57 -25.78
N GLU A 72 -19.16 2.30 -26.05
CA GLU A 72 -18.27 2.07 -27.21
C GLU A 72 -17.04 1.16 -26.94
N TRP A 73 -17.01 0.43 -25.83
CA TRP A 73 -15.92 -0.53 -25.57
C TRP A 73 -16.14 -1.87 -26.29
N SER A 74 -17.33 -2.06 -26.87
CA SER A 74 -17.76 -3.26 -27.60
C SER A 74 -17.16 -3.37 -29.01
N ASP A 75 -16.75 -2.25 -29.62
CA ASP A 75 -16.13 -2.25 -30.97
C ASP A 75 -14.69 -2.77 -30.98
N TRP A 76 -14.04 -2.83 -29.83
CA TRP A 76 -12.67 -3.35 -29.69
C TRP A 76 -12.60 -4.89 -29.71
N ASP A 77 -13.75 -5.59 -29.54
CA ASP A 77 -13.83 -7.05 -29.52
C ASP A 77 -13.95 -7.68 -30.93
N GLN A 78 -14.35 -6.89 -31.94
CA GLN A 78 -14.57 -7.39 -33.31
C GLN A 78 -13.27 -7.54 -34.15
N GLY A 79 -12.10 -7.19 -33.57
CA GLY A 79 -10.83 -7.16 -34.30
C GLY A 79 -10.01 -8.46 -34.34
N VAL A 80 -10.37 -9.50 -33.57
CA VAL A 80 -9.45 -10.64 -33.32
C VAL A 80 -9.79 -11.94 -34.09
N HIS A 81 -10.87 -11.98 -34.89
CA HIS A 81 -11.29 -13.23 -35.56
C HIS A 81 -11.50 -13.23 -37.08
N ALA A 82 -11.10 -12.19 -37.82
CA ALA A 82 -11.23 -12.18 -39.29
C ALA A 82 -9.87 -12.30 -40.02
N ALA A 83 -9.15 -13.40 -39.82
CA ALA A 83 -8.10 -13.85 -40.74
C ALA A 83 -7.83 -15.36 -40.56
N ARG A 84 -8.68 -16.20 -41.16
CA ARG A 84 -8.35 -17.56 -41.56
C ARG A 84 -9.05 -17.90 -42.86
#